data_AF-A0A8X6XE61-F1
#
_entry.id   AF-A0A8X6XE61-F1
#
_cell.length_a   1.000
_cell.length_b   1.000
_cell.length_c   1.000
_cell.angle_alpha   90.00
_cell.angle_beta   90.00
_cell.angle_gamma   90.00
#
_symmetry.space_group_name_H-M   'P 1'
#
loop_
_entity.id
_entity.type
_entity.pdbx_description
1 polymer ?
#
loop_
_entity_poly.entity_id
_entity_poly.type
_entity_poly.pdbx_seq_one_letter_code
_entity_poly.pdbx_strand_id
1 'polypeptide(L)'
;MVIEVEQWYNCHWDFLPDADFNYLGRICWYSHGTIDYLATARVLLQDVNLNHRQRFILSYKYCLQDEQRQPEEMFADDLTYVSRIAGLTTTLRSWMDELRSNNPLNWKQITHEAEFGRYYRSKKIQVFSGNYLGLLYYFKKLRSPEVRYRCLYLALEKNSIRPFYLYLCLARLPDYELDALFNRFSERNRYLIIRSFLHWPLQCIFPSIVERFRNRISDQIYLDLFKFILFEIFERELLDYEYVSLVKQLWAPLSENTKRFVRENGLYPL
;
A
#
# COMPACT_ATOMS: atom_id res chain seq x y z
N MET A 1 -7.31 16.74 3.85
CA MET A 1 -6.44 16.71 5.06
C MET A 1 -7.04 15.86 6.18
N VAL A 2 -8.27 16.13 6.65
CA VAL A 2 -8.93 15.37 7.74
C VAL A 2 -8.98 13.86 7.47
N ILE A 3 -9.41 13.46 6.26
CA ILE A 3 -9.49 12.04 5.85
C ILE A 3 -8.12 11.34 5.93
N GLU A 4 -7.02 12.01 5.54
CA GLU A 4 -5.68 11.40 5.57
C GLU A 4 -5.19 11.19 7.01
N VAL A 5 -5.47 12.15 7.91
CA VAL A 5 -5.18 12.01 9.34
C VAL A 5 -5.99 10.86 9.94
N GLU A 6 -7.28 10.77 9.64
CA GLU A 6 -8.14 9.70 10.12
C GLU A 6 -7.68 8.33 9.61
N GLN A 7 -7.33 8.22 8.33
CA GLN A 7 -6.78 6.99 7.75
C GLN A 7 -5.44 6.60 8.40
N TRP A 8 -4.57 7.58 8.67
CA TRP A 8 -3.35 7.33 9.42
C TRP A 8 -3.68 6.85 10.82
N TYR A 9 -4.57 7.51 11.57
CA TYR A 9 -4.96 7.11 12.91
C TYR A 9 -5.55 5.69 12.94
N ASN A 10 -6.48 5.38 12.04
CA ASN A 10 -7.09 4.05 11.92
C ASN A 10 -6.08 2.94 11.58
N CYS A 11 -4.92 3.29 11.03
CA CYS A 11 -3.83 2.34 10.85
C CYS A 11 -3.01 2.13 12.13
N HIS A 12 -3.00 3.02 13.11
CA HIS A 12 -2.05 3.00 14.23
C HIS A 12 -2.70 3.04 15.63
N TRP A 13 -4.03 3.18 15.71
CA TRP A 13 -4.77 3.30 16.97
C TRP A 13 -4.54 2.12 17.92
N ASP A 14 -4.16 0.95 17.39
CA ASP A 14 -3.95 -0.29 18.13
C ASP A 14 -2.70 -0.27 19.02
N PHE A 15 -1.74 0.62 18.74
CA PHE A 15 -0.53 0.76 19.54
C PHE A 15 -0.20 2.20 19.95
N LEU A 16 -0.90 3.21 19.43
CA LEU A 16 -0.75 4.57 19.95
C LEU A 16 -1.27 4.65 21.40
N PRO A 17 -0.71 5.51 22.27
CA PRO A 17 -1.23 5.71 23.61
C PRO A 17 -2.65 6.30 23.56
N ASP A 18 -3.36 6.23 24.69
CA ASP A 18 -4.75 6.68 24.86
C ASP A 18 -4.99 8.17 24.49
N ALA A 19 -6.25 8.61 24.58
CA ALA A 19 -6.82 9.84 24.04
C ALA A 19 -6.03 11.15 24.26
N ASP A 20 -5.15 11.23 25.25
CA ASP A 20 -4.32 12.41 25.53
C ASP A 20 -3.03 12.49 24.70
N PHE A 21 -2.74 11.49 23.86
CA PHE A 21 -1.57 11.51 22.99
C PHE A 21 -1.78 12.48 21.82
N ASN A 22 -1.15 13.65 21.88
CA ASN A 22 -1.20 14.65 20.80
C ASN A 22 -0.36 14.24 19.57
N TYR A 23 -0.76 13.19 18.86
CA TYR A 23 -0.08 12.76 17.63
C TYR A 23 -0.19 13.81 16.51
N LEU A 24 -1.24 14.64 16.52
CA LEU A 24 -1.48 15.66 15.47
C LEU A 24 -0.30 16.64 15.35
N GLY A 25 0.25 17.08 16.48
CA GLY A 25 1.44 17.95 16.50
C GLY A 25 2.73 17.31 16.00
N ARG A 26 2.71 16.00 15.69
CA ARG A 26 3.87 15.20 15.27
C ARG A 26 3.77 14.70 13.83
N ILE A 27 2.66 14.99 13.15
CA ILE A 27 2.46 14.61 11.75
C ILE A 27 3.35 15.47 10.86
N CYS A 28 4.20 14.81 10.07
CA CYS A 28 4.95 15.44 8.99
C CYS A 28 4.15 15.38 7.69
N TRP A 29 4.21 16.42 6.88
CA TRP A 29 3.45 16.55 5.63
C TRP A 29 4.37 16.69 4.43
N TYR A 30 4.02 16.05 3.31
CA TYR A 30 4.57 16.41 2.01
C TYR A 30 3.96 17.74 1.52
N SER A 31 4.66 18.42 0.62
CA SER A 31 4.19 19.69 0.01
C SER A 31 2.87 19.53 -0.74
N HIS A 32 2.63 18.34 -1.28
CA HIS A 32 1.37 17.98 -1.91
C HIS A 32 0.33 17.49 -0.91
N GLY A 33 0.48 17.73 0.40
CA GLY A 33 -0.59 17.57 1.41
C GLY A 33 -0.95 16.15 1.87
N THR A 34 -0.19 15.11 1.52
CA THR A 34 -0.30 13.80 2.20
C THR A 34 0.64 13.74 3.40
N ILE A 35 0.40 12.81 4.31
CA ILE A 35 1.32 12.58 5.43
C ILE A 35 2.62 11.96 4.91
N ASP A 36 3.77 12.47 5.36
CA ASP A 36 5.03 11.74 5.26
C ASP A 36 5.09 10.73 6.39
N TYR A 37 4.66 9.51 6.07
CA TYR A 37 4.59 8.38 6.98
C TYR A 37 5.94 8.11 7.63
N LEU A 38 7.02 8.10 6.84
CA LEU A 38 8.34 7.75 7.34
C LEU A 38 8.88 8.86 8.25
N ALA A 39 8.79 10.12 7.85
CA ALA A 39 9.20 11.25 8.69
C ALA A 39 8.38 11.33 9.99
N THR A 40 7.06 11.12 9.90
CA THR A 40 6.17 11.08 11.08
C THR A 40 6.59 9.97 12.05
N ALA A 41 6.87 8.76 11.55
CA ALA A 41 7.33 7.67 12.39
C ALA A 41 8.66 7.98 13.09
N ARG A 42 9.61 8.62 12.39
CA ARG A 42 10.88 9.06 13.00
C ARG A 42 10.68 10.05 14.14
N VAL A 43 9.82 11.05 13.93
CA VAL A 43 9.47 12.03 14.97
C VAL A 43 8.83 11.33 16.18
N LEU A 44 7.91 10.40 15.93
CA LEU A 44 7.27 9.61 16.98
C LEU A 44 8.25 8.70 17.74
N LEU A 45 9.25 8.11 17.07
CA LEU A 45 10.26 7.28 17.74
C LEU A 45 11.11 8.05 18.77
N GLN A 46 11.25 9.37 18.59
CA GLN A 46 11.97 10.24 19.52
C GLN A 46 11.09 10.69 20.70
N ASP A 47 9.82 10.35 20.71
CA ASP A 47 8.88 10.79 21.72
C ASP A 47 9.02 10.00 23.02
N VAL A 48 9.32 10.72 24.10
CA VAL A 48 9.44 10.20 25.47
C VAL A 48 8.15 9.56 25.99
N ASN A 49 6.99 9.96 25.46
CA ASN A 49 5.69 9.44 25.87
C ASN A 49 5.36 8.07 25.27
N LEU A 50 6.09 7.63 24.23
CA LEU A 50 5.96 6.27 23.72
C LEU A 50 6.83 5.32 24.53
N ASN A 51 6.21 4.27 25.07
CA ASN A 51 6.95 3.20 25.73
C ASN A 51 7.75 2.36 24.71
N HIS A 52 8.66 1.53 25.20
CA HIS A 52 9.53 0.69 24.37
C HIS A 52 8.77 -0.23 23.42
N ARG A 53 7.62 -0.81 23.86
CA ARG A 53 6.77 -1.66 23.01
C ARG A 53 6.22 -0.89 21.82
N GLN A 54 5.71 0.32 22.07
CA GLN A 54 5.13 1.18 21.04
C GLN A 54 6.19 1.61 20.03
N ARG A 55 7.36 2.03 20.51
CA ARG A 55 8.50 2.37 19.63
C ARG A 55 8.95 1.17 18.81
N PHE A 56 8.94 -0.03 19.38
CA PHE A 56 9.28 -1.25 18.64
C PHE A 56 8.27 -1.55 17.52
N ILE A 57 6.96 -1.54 17.82
CA ILE A 57 5.91 -1.77 16.82
C ILE A 57 5.99 -0.72 15.70
N LEU A 58 6.22 0.55 16.07
CA LEU A 58 6.39 1.62 15.12
C LEU A 58 7.62 1.39 14.23
N SER A 59 8.76 1.05 14.82
CA SER A 59 9.99 0.76 14.07
C SER A 59 9.83 -0.43 13.13
N TYR A 60 9.14 -1.49 13.57
CA TYR A 60 8.80 -2.65 12.73
C TYR A 60 7.99 -2.21 11.51
N LYS A 61 6.88 -1.51 11.77
CA LYS A 61 5.88 -1.15 10.77
C LYS A 61 6.45 -0.20 9.73
N TYR A 62 7.40 0.64 10.10
CA TYR A 62 8.03 1.60 9.20
C TYR A 62 9.40 1.15 8.69
N CYS A 63 9.84 -0.07 9.05
CA CYS A 63 11.15 -0.62 8.70
C CYS A 63 12.32 0.31 9.09
N LEU A 64 12.26 0.85 10.30
CA LEU A 64 13.25 1.74 10.90
C LEU A 64 14.19 0.94 11.82
N GLN A 65 14.64 -0.23 11.35
CA GLN A 65 15.46 -1.15 12.16
C GLN A 65 16.74 -0.49 12.66
N ASP A 66 17.40 0.28 11.79
CA ASP A 66 18.68 0.93 12.07
C ASP A 66 18.57 2.09 13.08
N GLU A 67 17.35 2.56 13.36
CA GLU A 67 17.10 3.70 14.26
C GLU A 67 16.85 3.26 15.71
N GLN A 68 16.57 1.97 15.95
CA GLN A 68 16.46 1.41 17.29
C GLN A 68 17.82 0.94 17.78
N ARG A 69 18.38 1.67 18.76
CA ARG A 69 19.72 1.36 19.27
C ARG A 69 19.77 0.19 20.26
N GLN A 70 18.68 -0.21 20.91
CA GLN A 70 18.74 -1.23 21.95
C GLN A 70 17.46 -2.09 22.04
N PRO A 71 17.49 -3.34 21.51
CA PRO A 71 16.46 -4.34 21.77
C PRO A 71 16.59 -5.01 23.15
N GLU A 72 17.67 -4.74 23.88
CA GLU A 72 18.03 -5.39 25.15
C GLU A 72 16.99 -5.17 26.27
N GLU A 73 16.19 -4.11 26.17
CA GLU A 73 15.12 -3.79 27.13
C GLU A 73 13.79 -4.49 26.84
N MET A 74 13.67 -5.24 25.73
CA MET A 74 12.44 -5.99 25.44
C MET A 74 12.39 -7.31 26.20
N PHE A 75 11.50 -7.39 27.18
CA PHE A 75 11.23 -8.61 27.94
C PHE A 75 10.39 -9.60 27.11
N ALA A 76 10.38 -10.88 27.50
CA ALA A 76 9.61 -11.94 26.84
C ALA A 76 8.11 -11.62 26.73
N ASP A 77 7.54 -10.92 27.71
CA ASP A 77 6.15 -10.47 27.71
C ASP A 77 5.87 -9.41 26.63
N ASP A 78 6.85 -8.54 26.37
CA ASP A 78 6.76 -7.50 25.33
C ASP A 78 6.65 -8.13 23.95
N LEU A 79 7.40 -9.21 23.72
CA LEU A 79 7.39 -9.95 22.45
C LEU A 79 6.05 -10.63 22.20
N THR A 80 5.42 -11.17 23.25
CA THR A 80 4.09 -11.78 23.15
C THR A 80 3.03 -10.73 22.84
N TYR A 81 3.11 -9.56 23.48
CA TYR A 81 2.25 -8.42 23.19
C TYR A 81 2.42 -7.93 21.75
N VAL A 82 3.66 -7.69 21.31
CA VAL A 82 3.99 -7.24 19.95
C VAL A 82 3.48 -8.24 18.92
N SER A 83 3.67 -9.54 19.14
CA SER A 83 3.18 -10.60 18.25
C SER A 83 1.65 -10.60 18.12
N ARG A 84 0.94 -10.22 19.20
CA ARG A 84 -0.52 -10.11 19.21
C ARG A 84 -1.02 -8.88 18.45
N ILE A 85 -0.36 -7.73 18.61
CA ILE A 85 -0.77 -6.46 17.98
C ILE A 85 -0.34 -6.39 16.51
N ALA A 86 0.95 -6.59 16.23
CA ALA A 86 1.48 -6.49 14.87
C ALA A 86 1.14 -7.71 13.98
N GLY A 87 0.63 -8.78 14.60
CA GLY A 87 0.52 -10.10 14.00
C GLY A 87 1.89 -10.76 13.86
N LEU A 88 1.97 -12.06 14.14
CA LEU A 88 3.21 -12.83 13.99
C LEU A 88 3.50 -13.12 12.51
N THR A 89 3.95 -12.11 11.78
CA THR A 89 4.43 -12.26 10.40
C THR A 89 5.82 -12.92 10.38
N THR A 90 6.17 -13.53 9.26
CA THR A 90 7.54 -14.03 9.03
C THR A 90 8.57 -12.91 9.17
N THR A 91 8.26 -11.70 8.66
CA THR A 91 9.17 -10.54 8.71
C THR A 91 9.41 -10.06 10.13
N LEU A 92 8.37 -10.03 10.98
CA LEU A 92 8.50 -9.71 12.41
C LEU A 92 9.35 -10.76 13.12
N ARG A 93 9.10 -12.05 12.87
CA ARG A 93 9.88 -13.14 13.48
C ARG A 93 11.35 -13.04 13.11
N SER A 94 11.66 -12.92 11.83
CA SER A 94 13.04 -12.77 11.37
C SER A 94 13.69 -11.54 11.98
N TRP A 95 12.96 -10.43 12.13
CA TRP A 95 13.49 -9.24 12.77
C TRP A 95 13.79 -9.46 14.26
N MET A 96 12.90 -10.13 14.99
CA MET A 96 13.16 -10.52 16.38
C MET A 96 14.36 -11.47 16.50
N ASP A 97 14.53 -12.40 15.56
CA ASP A 97 15.65 -13.33 15.55
C ASP A 97 16.99 -12.62 15.26
N GLU A 98 17.00 -11.64 14.35
CA GLU A 98 18.17 -10.77 14.10
C GLU A 98 18.58 -10.03 15.38
N LEU A 99 17.61 -9.39 16.06
CA LEU A 99 17.88 -8.63 17.28
C LEU A 99 18.40 -9.51 18.42
N ARG A 100 17.92 -10.76 18.54
CA ARG A 100 18.38 -11.70 19.58
C ARG A 100 19.75 -12.30 19.29
N SER A 101 20.04 -12.58 18.02
CA SER A 101 21.23 -13.33 17.64
C SER A 101 22.38 -12.43 17.19
N ASN A 102 22.14 -11.11 17.08
CA ASN A 102 23.05 -10.13 16.48
C ASN A 102 23.56 -10.57 15.08
N ASN A 103 22.79 -11.40 14.38
CA ASN A 103 23.09 -11.89 13.05
C ASN A 103 22.24 -11.15 12.03
N PRO A 104 22.83 -10.67 10.93
CA PRO A 104 22.08 -9.97 9.90
C PRO A 104 20.98 -10.84 9.32
N LEU A 105 19.82 -10.22 9.03
CA LEU A 105 18.69 -10.89 8.37
C LEU A 105 19.14 -11.69 7.15
N ASN A 106 18.89 -13.00 7.17
CA ASN A 106 19.09 -13.85 6.00
C ASN A 106 17.96 -13.59 4.99
N TRP A 107 18.11 -12.54 4.19
CA TRP A 107 17.14 -12.17 3.16
C TRP A 107 16.87 -13.30 2.19
N LYS A 108 17.86 -14.13 1.86
CA LYS A 108 17.65 -15.30 1.01
C LYS A 108 16.67 -16.28 1.63
N GLN A 109 16.71 -16.46 2.95
CA GLN A 109 15.76 -17.29 3.67
C GLN A 109 14.37 -16.65 3.72
N ILE A 110 14.27 -15.35 3.97
CA ILE A 110 12.97 -14.63 4.00
C ILE A 110 12.34 -14.64 2.61
N THR A 111 13.11 -14.37 1.56
CA THR A 111 12.63 -14.46 0.18
C THR A 111 12.32 -15.89 -0.18
N HIS A 112 13.14 -16.88 0.20
CA HIS A 112 12.83 -18.28 -0.02
C HIS A 112 11.57 -18.74 0.74
N GLU A 113 11.32 -18.29 1.96
CA GLU A 113 10.08 -18.57 2.69
C GLU A 113 8.88 -17.84 2.07
N ALA A 114 9.08 -16.63 1.55
CA ALA A 114 8.08 -15.93 0.75
C ALA A 114 7.85 -16.61 -0.62
N GLU A 115 8.87 -17.20 -1.23
CA GLU A 115 8.86 -17.84 -2.56
C GLU A 115 8.36 -19.28 -2.52
N PHE A 116 8.73 -20.04 -1.49
CA PHE A 116 8.62 -21.50 -1.37
C PHE A 116 7.97 -21.95 -0.07
N GLY A 117 7.47 -21.05 0.77
CA GLY A 117 6.72 -21.43 1.96
C GLY A 117 5.65 -22.44 1.57
N ARG A 118 5.84 -23.72 1.94
CA ARG A 118 4.96 -24.88 1.64
C ARG A 118 3.50 -24.71 2.12
N TYR A 119 3.22 -23.53 2.68
CA TYR A 119 1.99 -22.99 3.25
C TYR A 119 1.13 -22.21 2.25
N TYR A 120 1.43 -22.20 0.94
CA TYR A 120 0.57 -21.52 -0.06
C TYR A 120 -0.84 -22.13 -0.17
N ARG A 121 -1.08 -23.34 0.37
CA ARG A 121 -2.44 -23.91 0.50
C ARG A 121 -3.17 -23.54 1.79
N SER A 122 -2.45 -23.23 2.87
CA SER A 122 -3.04 -22.81 4.14
C SER A 122 -2.98 -21.30 4.24
N LYS A 123 -4.13 -20.64 4.04
CA LYS A 123 -4.49 -19.20 4.04
C LYS A 123 -3.82 -18.23 5.06
N LYS A 124 -2.77 -18.60 5.79
CA LYS A 124 -2.26 -17.90 6.97
C LYS A 124 -0.92 -17.17 6.82
N ILE A 125 -0.14 -17.38 5.76
CA ILE A 125 1.08 -16.55 5.60
C ILE A 125 0.69 -15.19 5.01
N GLN A 126 0.74 -14.20 5.89
CA GLN A 126 0.58 -12.79 5.57
C GLN A 126 1.96 -12.13 5.66
N VAL A 127 2.82 -12.33 4.67
CA VAL A 127 4.19 -11.76 4.69
C VAL A 127 4.15 -10.23 4.86
N PHE A 128 3.12 -9.57 4.31
CA PHE A 128 2.98 -8.10 4.32
C PHE A 128 1.57 -7.60 4.69
N SER A 129 0.69 -8.40 5.29
CA SER A 129 -0.62 -7.85 5.67
C SER A 129 -0.43 -6.69 6.65
N GLY A 130 -1.13 -5.59 6.43
CA GLY A 130 -1.08 -4.42 7.31
C GLY A 130 0.24 -3.64 7.31
N ASN A 131 1.31 -4.13 6.65
CA ASN A 131 2.60 -3.47 6.57
C ASN A 131 3.01 -3.17 5.11
N TYR A 132 2.29 -2.24 4.49
CA TYR A 132 2.55 -1.76 3.13
C TYR A 132 3.91 -1.05 2.99
N LEU A 133 4.41 -0.42 4.05
CA LEU A 133 5.76 0.16 4.09
C LEU A 133 6.82 -0.93 4.11
N GLY A 134 6.55 -2.03 4.82
CA GLY A 134 7.33 -3.25 4.76
C GLY A 134 7.45 -3.75 3.33
N LEU A 135 6.33 -3.92 2.62
CA LEU A 135 6.38 -4.27 1.20
C LEU A 135 7.28 -3.30 0.44
N LEU A 136 7.08 -1.98 0.57
CA LEU A 136 7.89 -0.97 -0.13
C LEU A 136 9.40 -1.06 0.18
N TYR A 137 9.75 -1.26 1.44
CA TYR A 137 11.11 -1.37 1.93
C TYR A 137 11.77 -2.67 1.42
N TYR A 138 11.09 -3.80 1.59
CA TYR A 138 11.59 -5.10 1.16
C TYR A 138 11.63 -5.23 -0.36
N PHE A 139 10.71 -4.59 -1.08
CA PHE A 139 10.66 -4.62 -2.54
C PHE A 139 11.96 -4.12 -3.17
N LYS A 140 12.64 -3.14 -2.55
CA LYS A 140 13.97 -2.67 -2.98
C LYS A 140 15.07 -3.71 -2.84
N LYS A 141 14.93 -4.64 -1.89
CA LYS A 141 15.90 -5.69 -1.59
C LYS A 141 15.68 -6.95 -2.44
N LEU A 142 14.50 -7.08 -3.07
CA LEU A 142 14.17 -8.22 -3.93
C LEU A 142 14.93 -8.12 -5.27
N ARG A 143 15.88 -9.04 -5.48
CA ARG A 143 16.70 -9.08 -6.71
C ARG A 143 16.03 -9.79 -7.89
N SER A 144 15.07 -10.68 -7.62
CA SER A 144 14.43 -11.49 -8.66
C SER A 144 13.10 -10.86 -9.12
N PRO A 145 12.92 -10.60 -10.43
CA PRO A 145 11.66 -10.11 -11.00
C PRO A 145 10.46 -11.01 -10.66
N GLU A 146 10.65 -12.32 -10.66
CA GLU A 146 9.58 -13.30 -10.36
C GLU A 146 9.07 -13.15 -8.93
N VAL A 147 9.97 -12.83 -8.00
CA VAL A 147 9.63 -12.65 -6.58
C VAL A 147 8.88 -11.34 -6.38
N ARG A 148 9.35 -10.26 -7.01
CA ARG A 148 8.65 -8.97 -7.03
C ARG A 148 7.24 -9.10 -7.58
N TYR A 149 7.08 -9.82 -8.70
CA TYR A 149 5.77 -10.13 -9.28
C TYR A 149 4.86 -10.84 -8.28
N ARG A 150 5.34 -11.92 -7.64
CA ARG A 150 4.55 -12.68 -6.65
C ARG A 150 4.15 -11.82 -5.45
N CYS A 151 5.06 -10.99 -4.93
CA CYS A 151 4.74 -10.10 -3.83
C CYS A 151 3.62 -9.11 -4.20
N LEU A 152 3.69 -8.50 -5.39
CA LEU A 152 2.65 -7.60 -5.88
C LEU A 152 1.33 -8.34 -6.12
N TYR A 153 1.37 -9.52 -6.73
CA TYR A 153 0.20 -10.36 -6.93
C TYR A 153 -0.54 -10.62 -5.62
N LEU A 154 0.20 -11.06 -4.58
CA LEU A 154 -0.39 -11.36 -3.27
C LEU A 154 -0.94 -10.11 -2.58
N ALA A 155 -0.26 -8.97 -2.74
CA ALA A 155 -0.72 -7.70 -2.19
C ALA A 155 -2.02 -7.23 -2.85
N LEU A 156 -2.16 -7.44 -4.17
CA LEU A 156 -3.37 -7.11 -4.92
C LEU A 156 -4.53 -8.06 -4.62
N GLU A 157 -4.30 -9.38 -4.62
CA GLU A 157 -5.31 -10.40 -4.34
C GLU A 157 -5.98 -10.20 -2.97
N LYS A 158 -5.18 -9.81 -1.97
CA LYS A 158 -5.68 -9.55 -0.61
C LYS A 158 -6.24 -8.14 -0.42
N ASN A 159 -6.22 -7.30 -1.45
CA ASN A 159 -6.53 -5.87 -1.37
C ASN A 159 -5.80 -5.19 -0.20
N SER A 160 -4.56 -5.61 0.07
CA SER A 160 -3.84 -5.29 1.31
C SER A 160 -2.82 -4.15 1.15
N ILE A 161 -2.78 -3.52 -0.02
CA ILE A 161 -1.84 -2.45 -0.35
C ILE A 161 -2.60 -1.16 -0.67
N ARG A 162 -2.23 -0.05 -0.04
CA ARG A 162 -2.82 1.25 -0.40
C ARG A 162 -2.33 1.66 -1.79
N PRO A 163 -3.19 2.34 -2.57
CA PRO A 163 -2.87 2.82 -3.92
C PRO A 163 -1.51 3.51 -4.08
N PHE A 164 -1.19 4.45 -3.18
CA PHE A 164 0.07 5.18 -3.21
C PHE A 164 1.30 4.28 -3.07
N TYR A 165 1.27 3.30 -2.16
CA TYR A 165 2.39 2.37 -1.97
C TYR A 165 2.51 1.36 -3.11
N LEU A 166 1.38 0.98 -3.71
CA LEU A 166 1.39 0.18 -4.94
C LEU A 166 2.11 0.94 -6.06
N TYR A 167 1.75 2.20 -6.28
CA TYR A 167 2.45 3.07 -7.23
C TYR A 167 3.95 3.14 -6.96
N LEU A 168 4.37 3.40 -5.72
CA LEU A 168 5.80 3.48 -5.40
C LEU A 168 6.55 2.16 -5.65
N CYS A 169 5.88 1.01 -5.54
CA CYS A 169 6.47 -0.27 -5.94
C CYS A 169 6.56 -0.39 -7.46
N LEU A 170 5.49 -0.05 -8.19
CA LEU A 170 5.43 -0.11 -9.65
C LEU A 170 6.43 0.86 -10.31
N ALA A 171 6.58 2.07 -9.77
CA ALA A 171 7.52 3.09 -10.27
C ALA A 171 9.00 2.70 -10.13
N ARG A 172 9.31 1.65 -9.35
CA ARG A 172 10.66 1.08 -9.22
C ARG A 172 10.91 -0.10 -10.14
N LEU A 173 9.89 -0.56 -10.85
CA LEU A 173 10.07 -1.57 -11.88
C LEU A 173 10.60 -0.89 -13.14
N PRO A 174 11.62 -1.46 -13.79
CA PRO A 174 11.98 -1.01 -15.12
C PRO A 174 10.81 -1.29 -16.08
N ASP A 175 10.72 -0.51 -17.17
CA ASP A 175 9.56 -0.54 -18.06
C ASP A 175 9.23 -1.93 -18.61
N TYR A 176 10.26 -2.72 -18.93
CA TYR A 176 10.08 -4.08 -19.44
C TYR A 176 9.47 -5.03 -18.38
N GLU A 177 9.79 -4.85 -17.09
CA GLU A 177 9.19 -5.64 -16.01
C GLU A 177 7.76 -5.21 -15.73
N LEU A 178 7.50 -3.91 -15.74
CA LEU A 178 6.15 -3.37 -15.55
C LEU A 178 5.21 -3.88 -16.66
N ASP A 179 5.70 -3.86 -17.90
CA ASP A 179 4.97 -4.39 -19.06
C ASP A 179 4.73 -5.89 -18.97
N ALA A 180 5.76 -6.68 -18.63
CA ALA A 180 5.63 -8.12 -18.43
C ALA A 180 4.66 -8.46 -17.29
N LEU A 181 4.73 -7.71 -16.19
CA LEU A 181 3.84 -7.86 -15.05
C LEU A 181 2.39 -7.56 -15.41
N PHE A 182 2.14 -6.48 -16.17
CA PHE A 182 0.80 -6.14 -16.63
C PHE A 182 0.21 -7.25 -17.52
N ASN A 183 1.01 -7.83 -18.42
CA ASN A 183 0.59 -8.93 -19.29
C ASN A 183 0.26 -10.22 -18.51
N ARG A 184 0.98 -10.50 -17.43
CA ARG A 184 0.76 -11.69 -16.59
C ARG A 184 -0.44 -11.56 -15.67
N PHE A 185 -0.86 -10.35 -15.33
CA PHE A 185 -1.98 -10.14 -14.43
C PHE A 185 -3.32 -10.43 -15.06
N SER A 186 -4.23 -10.93 -14.23
CA SER A 186 -5.65 -11.05 -14.54
C SER A 186 -6.28 -9.68 -14.80
N GLU A 187 -7.40 -9.67 -15.48
CA GLU A 187 -8.17 -8.45 -15.76
C GLU A 187 -8.49 -7.66 -14.48
N ARG A 188 -8.89 -8.36 -13.41
CA ARG A 188 -9.10 -7.79 -12.08
C ARG A 188 -7.86 -7.07 -11.54
N ASN A 189 -6.68 -7.70 -11.63
CA ASN A 189 -5.45 -7.13 -11.07
C ASN A 189 -4.97 -5.94 -11.92
N ARG A 190 -5.16 -5.97 -13.24
CA ARG A 190 -4.93 -4.81 -14.13
C ARG A 190 -5.83 -3.64 -13.75
N TYR A 191 -7.12 -3.90 -13.53
CA TYR A 191 -8.06 -2.90 -13.03
C TYR A 191 -7.60 -2.30 -11.70
N LEU A 192 -7.24 -3.12 -10.71
CA LEU A 192 -6.77 -2.63 -9.40
C LEU A 192 -5.52 -1.75 -9.52
N ILE A 193 -4.59 -2.11 -10.39
CA ILE A 193 -3.40 -1.31 -10.66
C ILE A 193 -3.78 0.03 -11.25
N ILE A 194 -4.56 0.07 -12.33
CA ILE A 194 -4.92 1.33 -12.99
C ILE A 194 -5.77 2.21 -12.05
N ARG A 195 -6.72 1.60 -11.35
CA ARG A 195 -7.54 2.28 -10.34
C ARG A 195 -6.69 2.90 -9.25
N SER A 196 -5.54 2.32 -8.89
CA SER A 196 -4.68 2.91 -7.86
C SER A 196 -4.19 4.33 -8.21
N PHE A 197 -4.10 4.65 -9.49
CA PHE A 197 -3.71 5.98 -9.97
C PHE A 197 -4.87 6.99 -9.93
N LEU A 198 -6.11 6.56 -9.67
CA LEU A 198 -7.26 7.47 -9.48
C LEU A 198 -7.33 8.08 -8.09
N HIS A 199 -6.46 7.65 -7.18
CA HIS A 199 -6.39 8.21 -5.84
C HIS A 199 -5.40 9.36 -5.82
N TRP A 200 -5.81 10.45 -5.18
CA TRP A 200 -4.91 11.55 -4.87
C TRP A 200 -3.68 11.04 -4.09
N PRO A 201 -2.45 11.48 -4.42
CA PRO A 201 -2.08 12.55 -5.37
C PRO A 201 -1.76 12.07 -6.80
N LEU A 202 -2.15 10.86 -7.18
CA LEU A 202 -1.71 10.21 -8.43
C LEU A 202 -2.61 10.49 -9.64
N GLN A 203 -3.73 11.19 -9.45
CA GLN A 203 -4.72 11.47 -10.52
C GLN A 203 -4.09 12.18 -11.71
N CYS A 204 -3.09 13.04 -11.49
CA CYS A 204 -2.41 13.78 -12.55
C CYS A 204 -1.65 12.89 -13.54
N ILE A 205 -1.18 11.71 -13.11
CA ILE A 205 -0.46 10.76 -13.97
C ILE A 205 -1.35 9.63 -14.51
N PHE A 206 -2.58 9.50 -14.00
CA PHE A 206 -3.52 8.47 -14.43
C PHE A 206 -3.74 8.42 -15.95
N PRO A 207 -3.97 9.54 -16.67
CA PRO A 207 -4.19 9.49 -18.12
C PRO A 207 -3.03 8.87 -18.88
N SER A 208 -1.79 9.20 -18.50
CA SER A 208 -0.59 8.62 -19.10
C SER A 208 -0.49 7.12 -18.86
N ILE A 209 -0.91 6.63 -17.69
CA ILE A 209 -0.94 5.20 -17.37
C ILE A 209 -1.99 4.46 -18.18
N VAL A 210 -3.19 5.04 -18.32
CA VAL A 210 -4.26 4.46 -19.14
C VAL A 210 -3.84 4.36 -20.60
N GLU A 211 -3.25 5.43 -21.15
CA GLU A 211 -2.79 5.43 -22.54
C GLU A 211 -1.68 4.40 -22.76
N ARG A 212 -0.71 4.32 -21.85
CA ARG A 212 0.37 3.30 -21.89
C ARG A 212 -0.17 1.88 -22.00
N PHE A 213 -1.24 1.56 -21.27
CA PHE A 213 -1.80 0.21 -21.22
C PHE A 213 -3.08 0.03 -22.05
N ARG A 214 -3.42 1.01 -22.90
CA ARG A 214 -4.68 1.05 -23.64
C ARG A 214 -4.97 -0.22 -24.44
N ASN A 215 -3.98 -0.74 -25.14
CA ASN A 215 -4.13 -1.96 -25.96
C ASN A 215 -4.17 -3.26 -25.14
N ARG A 216 -4.02 -3.17 -23.81
CA ARG A 216 -3.95 -4.31 -22.88
C ARG A 216 -5.09 -4.32 -21.86
N ILE A 217 -6.00 -3.35 -21.95
CA ILE A 217 -7.21 -3.26 -21.13
C ILE A 217 -8.44 -3.43 -22.01
N SER A 218 -9.44 -4.12 -21.47
CA SER A 218 -10.73 -4.34 -22.12
C SER A 218 -11.62 -3.10 -21.97
N ASP A 219 -12.66 -3.02 -22.80
CA ASP A 219 -13.75 -2.06 -22.63
C ASP A 219 -14.41 -2.20 -21.24
N GLN A 220 -14.42 -3.41 -20.68
CA GLN A 220 -14.95 -3.68 -19.35
C GLN A 220 -14.12 -2.99 -18.25
N ILE A 221 -12.78 -3.09 -18.29
CA ILE A 221 -11.91 -2.36 -17.37
C ILE A 221 -12.17 -0.85 -17.48
N TYR A 222 -12.27 -0.32 -18.70
CA TYR A 222 -12.56 1.10 -18.93
C TYR A 222 -13.89 1.52 -18.30
N LEU A 223 -14.94 0.72 -18.51
CA LEU A 223 -16.25 0.96 -17.92
C LEU A 223 -16.22 0.91 -16.39
N ASP A 224 -15.46 -0.02 -15.81
CA ASP A 224 -15.34 -0.16 -14.35
C ASP A 224 -14.53 0.99 -13.73
N LEU A 225 -13.49 1.49 -14.42
CA LEU A 225 -12.77 2.71 -14.02
C LEU A 225 -13.67 3.94 -14.08
N PHE A 226 -14.47 4.04 -15.15
CA PHE A 226 -15.42 5.13 -15.34
C PHE A 226 -16.49 5.15 -14.26
N LYS A 227 -17.13 4.00 -13.98
CA LYS A 227 -18.08 3.84 -12.88
C LYS A 227 -17.46 4.19 -11.53
N PHE A 228 -16.21 3.80 -11.30
CA PHE A 228 -15.52 4.14 -10.07
C PHE A 228 -15.34 5.66 -9.90
N ILE A 229 -14.97 6.39 -10.96
CA ILE A 229 -14.85 7.85 -10.89
C ILE A 229 -16.20 8.51 -10.62
N LEU A 230 -17.26 8.06 -11.30
CA LEU A 230 -18.60 8.57 -11.07
C LEU A 230 -19.06 8.32 -9.63
N PHE A 231 -18.77 7.13 -9.10
CA PHE A 231 -19.03 6.81 -7.70
C PHE A 231 -18.30 7.77 -6.75
N GLU A 232 -17.01 8.03 -6.98
CA GLU A 232 -16.26 9.01 -6.16
C GLU A 232 -16.84 10.43 -6.28
N ILE A 233 -17.34 10.85 -7.45
CA ILE A 233 -17.97 12.17 -7.63
C ILE A 233 -19.32 12.26 -6.89
N PHE A 234 -20.23 11.31 -7.11
CA PHE A 234 -21.61 11.41 -6.64
C PHE A 234 -21.80 10.95 -5.19
N GLU A 235 -21.22 9.81 -4.81
CA GLU A 235 -21.48 9.21 -3.50
C GLU A 235 -20.58 9.79 -2.42
N ARG A 236 -19.41 10.34 -2.80
CA ARG A 236 -18.46 10.94 -1.86
C ARG A 236 -18.42 12.46 -1.95
N GLU A 237 -19.24 13.04 -2.82
CA GLU A 237 -19.32 14.47 -3.08
C GLU A 237 -17.94 15.07 -3.39
N LEU A 238 -17.02 14.26 -3.94
CA LEU A 238 -15.69 14.70 -4.34
C LEU A 238 -15.81 15.39 -5.70
N LEU A 239 -16.35 16.61 -5.68
CA LEU A 239 -16.30 17.57 -6.79
C LEU A 239 -14.87 18.13 -6.94
N ASP A 240 -13.89 17.25 -6.99
CA ASP A 240 -12.53 17.64 -7.36
C ASP A 240 -12.51 17.93 -8.86
N TYR A 241 -11.93 19.08 -9.23
CA TYR A 241 -11.71 19.48 -10.62
C TYR A 241 -11.02 18.37 -11.42
N GLU A 242 -10.13 17.61 -10.76
CA GLU A 242 -9.40 16.50 -11.36
C GLU A 242 -10.33 15.37 -11.81
N TYR A 243 -11.33 14.97 -11.00
CA TYR A 243 -12.25 13.89 -11.37
C TYR A 243 -13.15 14.27 -12.55
N VAL A 244 -13.64 15.51 -12.62
CA VAL A 244 -14.44 15.98 -13.77
C VAL A 244 -13.62 15.96 -15.06
N SER A 245 -12.34 16.35 -15.00
CA SER A 245 -11.43 16.26 -16.14
C SER A 245 -11.20 14.80 -16.55
N LEU A 246 -11.00 13.90 -15.59
CA LEU A 246 -10.81 12.47 -15.84
C LEU A 246 -12.04 11.82 -16.49
N VAL A 247 -13.25 12.21 -16.08
CA VAL A 247 -14.50 11.74 -16.72
C VAL A 247 -14.50 12.07 -18.21
N LYS A 248 -14.18 13.32 -18.59
CA LYS A 248 -14.15 13.74 -20.00
C LYS A 248 -13.10 12.96 -20.79
N GLN A 249 -11.91 12.76 -20.21
CA GLN A 249 -10.80 12.06 -20.85
C GLN A 249 -11.10 10.56 -21.06
N LEU A 250 -11.75 9.92 -20.09
CA LEU A 250 -12.13 8.51 -20.20
C LEU A 250 -13.39 8.28 -21.03
N TRP A 251 -14.29 9.26 -21.12
CA TRP A 251 -15.52 9.15 -21.88
C TRP A 251 -15.26 9.11 -23.39
N ALA A 252 -14.38 9.98 -23.89
CA ALA A 252 -14.16 10.13 -25.33
C ALA A 252 -13.73 8.83 -26.04
N PRO A 253 -12.80 8.01 -25.48
CA PRO A 253 -12.35 6.76 -26.08
C PRO A 253 -13.34 5.59 -26.00
N LEU A 254 -14.43 5.68 -25.22
CA LEU A 254 -15.38 4.57 -25.09
C LEU A 254 -16.07 4.26 -26.42
N SER A 255 -16.35 2.98 -26.66
CA SER A 255 -17.17 2.56 -27.79
C SER A 255 -18.60 3.10 -27.67
N GLU A 256 -19.27 3.33 -28.80
CA GLU A 256 -20.66 3.84 -28.78
C GLU A 256 -21.63 2.88 -28.09
N ASN A 257 -21.34 1.57 -28.13
CA ASN A 257 -22.11 0.58 -27.37
C ASN A 257 -21.96 0.80 -25.86
N THR A 258 -20.74 1.03 -25.37
CA THR A 258 -20.50 1.33 -23.95
C THR A 258 -21.10 2.66 -23.55
N LYS A 259 -20.96 3.71 -24.36
CA LYS A 259 -21.60 5.02 -24.09
C LYS A 259 -23.11 4.91 -24.02
N ARG A 260 -23.73 4.14 -24.93
CA ARG A 260 -25.17 3.87 -24.92
C ARG A 260 -25.57 3.16 -23.63
N PHE A 261 -24.86 2.11 -23.24
CA PHE A 261 -25.10 1.40 -21.99
C PHE A 261 -25.05 2.36 -20.78
N VAL A 262 -24.05 3.23 -20.70
CA VAL A 262 -23.94 4.21 -19.60
C VAL A 262 -25.14 5.17 -19.58
N ARG A 263 -25.55 5.70 -20.75
CA ARG A 263 -26.71 6.61 -20.87
C ARG A 263 -28.02 5.93 -20.47
N GLU A 264 -28.26 4.72 -20.97
CA GLU A 264 -29.48 3.95 -20.70
C GLU A 264 -29.63 3.57 -19.22
N ASN A 265 -28.51 3.43 -18.50
CA ASN A 265 -28.49 3.14 -17.08
C ASN A 265 -28.42 4.40 -16.19
N GLY A 266 -28.52 5.60 -16.77
CA GLY A 266 -28.50 6.85 -16.01
C GLY A 266 -27.18 7.12 -15.27
N LEU A 267 -26.09 6.46 -15.68
CA LEU A 267 -24.80 6.56 -15.00
C LEU A 267 -24.02 7.84 -15.35
N TYR A 268 -24.49 8.63 -16.33
CA TYR A 268 -23.85 9.86 -16.76
C TYR A 268 -24.80 11.05 -16.62
N PRO A 269 -24.68 11.87 -15.56
CA PRO A 269 -25.53 13.04 -15.37
C PRO A 269 -24.89 14.33 -15.92
N LEU A 270 -23.94 14.23 -16.87
CA LEU A 270 -23.31 15.36 -17.55
C LEU A 270 -23.83 15.54 -18.98
#